data_AF-A0A927NMM5-F1
#
_entry.id   AF-A0A927NMM5-F1
#
_cell.length_a   1.000
_cell.length_b   1.000
_cell.length_c   1.000
_cell.angle_alpha   90.00
_cell.angle_beta   90.00
_cell.angle_gamma   90.00
#
_symmetry.space_group_name_H-M   'P 1'
#
loop_
_entity.id
_entity.type
_entity.pdbx_description
1 polymer ?
#
loop_
_entity_poly.entity_id
_entity_poly.type
_entity_poly.pdbx_seq_one_letter_code
_entity_poly.pdbx_strand_id
1 'polypeptide(L)'
;MKKAKKFFVGLLVFASISAFTLGVAACGDDGTDAGTLPPKEENTIEQVYDTYVEYATKKGQKPLDYETWLNTIKGADGVGIKSVEVDDDGMIITLTDGTVLPAIELPTGEPIEKGATRNLHYQRIAGKEEYRVIGLGLASEQDIVISSTYNGLPVTEIGDYAFEVGSYITSVKIPNTVTTIGGAAFRDCVDLVSVTIPDSVTTIGSSAFNNCYSLTNVYYMGDYADWWEVEFGGTNANPLSNGADLYLNNQKFTNWVIPDGVEVIKDYAFTGCASLTSITIPDSVTTIGRDAFADCDNLISVTIPNSVTLIAPCAFCGEKLESVIFDDTSTWYCVSYYAGFGNPNWPNKTGGTQVDVSDSAQMSKKLANVDNYWYKL
;
A
#
# COMPACT_ATOMS: atom_id res chain seq x y z
N MET A 1 25.84 45.62 -33.51
CA MET A 1 27.10 44.92 -33.87
C MET A 1 27.18 43.66 -33.02
N LYS A 2 26.83 42.51 -33.58
CA LYS A 2 27.72 41.40 -33.98
C LYS A 2 28.32 40.57 -32.81
N LYS A 3 27.82 39.32 -32.73
CA LYS A 3 28.54 38.02 -32.57
C LYS A 3 29.19 37.76 -31.19
N ALA A 4 29.36 36.54 -30.68
CA ALA A 4 29.48 35.23 -31.34
C ALA A 4 29.18 34.06 -30.38
N LYS A 5 28.74 32.94 -30.99
CA LYS A 5 28.77 31.55 -30.52
C LYS A 5 30.13 31.14 -29.94
N LYS A 6 30.13 30.20 -28.97
CA LYS A 6 31.16 29.15 -28.88
C LYS A 6 30.53 27.83 -28.42
N PHE A 7 30.74 26.82 -29.26
CA PHE A 7 30.59 25.38 -29.04
C PHE A 7 31.56 24.91 -27.96
N PHE A 8 31.18 23.91 -27.17
CA PHE A 8 32.14 22.96 -26.58
C PHE A 8 31.59 21.54 -26.68
N VAL A 9 32.41 20.67 -27.26
CA VAL A 9 32.22 19.23 -27.43
C VAL A 9 32.79 18.55 -26.18
N GLY A 10 32.07 17.58 -25.62
CA GLY A 10 32.54 16.67 -24.57
C GLY A 10 32.08 15.25 -24.89
N LEU A 11 33.04 14.34 -24.92
CA LEU A 11 33.02 13.00 -25.51
C LEU A 11 33.15 11.93 -24.41
N LEU A 12 32.62 10.72 -24.66
CA LEU A 12 32.81 9.42 -23.97
C LEU A 12 32.13 9.29 -22.58
N VAL A 13 31.46 8.17 -22.23
CA VAL A 13 31.97 6.78 -22.21
C VAL A 13 30.82 5.77 -22.44
N PHE A 14 31.06 4.76 -23.30
CA PHE A 14 30.32 3.49 -23.33
C PHE A 14 31.07 2.43 -22.50
N ALA A 15 30.35 1.70 -21.66
CA ALA A 15 30.78 0.42 -21.06
C ALA A 15 29.52 -0.46 -20.95
N SER A 16 29.29 -1.34 -21.93
CA SER A 16 29.56 -2.80 -21.89
C SER A 16 28.56 -3.60 -21.06
N ILE A 17 27.58 -4.22 -21.73
CA ILE A 17 26.92 -5.44 -21.23
C ILE A 17 27.31 -6.56 -22.18
N SER A 18 28.01 -7.54 -21.60
CA SER A 18 28.49 -8.76 -22.20
C SER A 18 27.38 -9.81 -22.32
N ALA A 19 27.24 -10.41 -23.49
CA ALA A 19 26.78 -11.79 -23.62
C ALA A 19 27.25 -12.35 -24.97
N PHE A 20 28.23 -13.25 -24.95
CA PHE A 20 28.42 -14.23 -26.01
C PHE A 20 28.86 -15.54 -25.36
N THR A 21 27.98 -16.54 -25.44
CA THR A 21 28.29 -17.96 -25.25
C THR A 21 28.63 -18.59 -26.61
N LEU A 22 29.53 -19.57 -26.51
CA LEU A 22 30.26 -20.33 -27.54
C LEU A 22 29.44 -20.91 -28.71
N GLY A 23 30.13 -21.10 -29.86
CA GLY A 23 29.65 -21.99 -30.92
C GLY A 23 30.53 -22.15 -32.18
N VAL A 24 31.75 -22.68 -32.04
CA VAL A 24 32.45 -23.65 -32.94
C VAL A 24 32.61 -23.37 -34.46
N ALA A 25 33.87 -23.08 -34.84
CA ALA A 25 34.72 -23.59 -35.93
C ALA A 25 34.17 -24.04 -37.32
N ALA A 26 34.75 -23.47 -38.40
CA ALA A 26 35.66 -24.19 -39.32
C ALA A 26 36.34 -23.26 -40.35
N CYS A 27 37.53 -23.69 -40.77
CA CYS A 27 38.54 -23.12 -41.67
C CYS A 27 38.10 -22.91 -43.14
N GLY A 28 38.66 -21.89 -43.80
CA GLY A 28 38.68 -21.74 -45.26
C GLY A 28 39.28 -20.40 -45.71
N ASP A 29 40.47 -20.46 -46.30
CA ASP A 29 41.27 -19.37 -46.86
C ASP A 29 40.71 -18.86 -48.22
N ASP A 30 41.23 -17.71 -48.64
CA ASP A 30 41.26 -17.09 -49.98
C ASP A 30 40.21 -16.06 -50.45
N GLY A 31 40.71 -14.83 -50.67
CA GLY A 31 40.48 -14.07 -51.91
C GLY A 31 39.15 -13.37 -52.16
N THR A 32 39.15 -12.05 -51.91
CA THR A 32 38.41 -10.99 -52.63
C THR A 32 36.87 -11.01 -52.57
N ASP A 33 36.30 -10.14 -51.72
CA ASP A 33 35.28 -9.18 -52.21
C ASP A 33 35.12 -7.99 -51.27
N ALA A 34 34.71 -6.85 -51.82
CA ALA A 34 34.52 -5.60 -51.10
C ALA A 34 33.54 -5.78 -49.93
N GLY A 35 33.98 -5.46 -48.71
CA GLY A 35 33.15 -5.46 -47.52
C GLY A 35 31.98 -4.49 -47.65
N THR A 36 30.86 -4.99 -48.16
CA THR A 36 29.55 -4.42 -47.88
C THR A 36 29.38 -4.46 -46.36
N LEU A 37 29.13 -3.30 -45.75
CA LEU A 37 28.66 -3.25 -44.37
C LEU A 37 27.45 -4.19 -44.27
N PRO A 38 27.31 -5.00 -43.22
CA PRO A 38 26.09 -5.75 -43.01
C PRO A 38 24.91 -4.77 -43.04
N PRO A 39 23.75 -5.15 -43.63
CA PRO A 39 22.58 -4.28 -43.60
C PRO A 39 22.32 -3.85 -42.16
N LYS A 40 22.05 -2.56 -41.92
CA LYS A 40 21.60 -2.07 -40.62
C LYS A 40 20.46 -2.98 -40.18
N GLU A 41 20.58 -3.63 -39.02
CA GLU A 41 19.54 -4.51 -38.50
C GLU A 41 18.22 -3.73 -38.49
N GLU A 42 17.20 -4.29 -39.15
CA GLU A 42 15.86 -3.73 -39.19
C GLU A 42 15.27 -3.77 -37.78
N ASN A 43 14.61 -2.69 -37.34
CA ASN A 43 13.99 -2.66 -36.01
C ASN A 43 12.85 -3.69 -35.96
N THR A 44 12.79 -4.50 -34.90
CA THR A 44 11.63 -5.36 -34.66
C THR A 44 10.40 -4.53 -34.28
N ILE A 45 9.20 -5.05 -34.56
CA ILE A 45 7.94 -4.39 -34.18
C ILE A 45 7.90 -4.09 -32.67
N GLU A 46 8.45 -4.98 -31.85
CA GLU A 46 8.56 -4.82 -30.39
C GLU A 46 9.47 -3.65 -30.01
N GLN A 47 10.64 -3.50 -30.65
CA GLN A 47 11.55 -2.36 -30.40
C GLN A 47 10.91 -1.02 -30.79
N VAL A 48 10.09 -1.01 -31.84
CA VAL A 48 9.35 0.19 -32.25
C VAL A 48 8.23 0.50 -31.25
N TYR A 49 7.56 -0.52 -30.70
CA TYR A 49 6.58 -0.32 -29.64
C TYR A 49 7.20 0.25 -28.37
N ASP A 50 8.37 -0.25 -27.95
CA ASP A 50 9.09 0.28 -26.78
C ASP A 50 9.45 1.75 -26.98
N THR A 51 9.93 2.11 -28.18
CA THR A 51 10.23 3.51 -28.56
C THR A 51 8.97 4.39 -28.50
N TYR A 52 7.83 3.87 -28.96
CA TYR A 52 6.54 4.55 -28.86
C TYR A 52 6.10 4.77 -27.40
N VAL A 53 6.26 3.75 -26.56
CA VAL A 53 5.96 3.80 -25.12
C VAL A 53 6.80 4.87 -24.44
N GLU A 54 8.12 4.90 -24.70
CA GLU A 54 9.02 5.92 -24.15
C GLU A 54 8.63 7.34 -24.61
N TYR A 55 8.31 7.52 -25.88
CA TYR A 55 7.90 8.80 -26.45
C TYR A 55 6.59 9.31 -25.82
N ALA A 56 5.55 8.47 -25.77
CA ALA A 56 4.27 8.80 -25.14
C ALA A 56 4.48 9.16 -23.66
N THR A 57 5.30 8.37 -22.96
CA THR A 57 5.67 8.62 -21.56
C THR A 57 6.35 9.97 -21.38
N LYS A 58 7.32 10.33 -22.25
CA LYS A 58 8.03 11.62 -22.20
C LYS A 58 7.10 12.81 -22.44
N LYS A 59 6.07 12.65 -23.29
CA LYS A 59 5.02 13.66 -23.51
C LYS A 59 3.93 13.65 -22.43
N GLY A 60 4.01 12.76 -21.45
CA GLY A 60 3.02 12.65 -20.36
C GLY A 60 1.69 12.04 -20.81
N GLN A 61 1.69 11.33 -21.93
CA GLN A 61 0.52 10.68 -22.50
C GLN A 61 0.58 9.18 -22.26
N LYS A 62 -0.59 8.55 -22.18
CA LYS A 62 -0.67 7.10 -22.07
C LYS A 62 -0.43 6.45 -23.44
N PRO A 63 0.53 5.52 -23.56
CA PRO A 63 0.67 4.73 -24.78
C PRO A 63 -0.54 3.80 -24.97
N LEU A 64 -0.97 3.63 -26.22
CA LEU A 64 -1.88 2.57 -26.63
C LEU A 64 -1.30 1.20 -26.23
N ASP A 65 -2.16 0.24 -25.87
CA ASP A 65 -1.72 -1.14 -25.67
C ASP A 65 -1.15 -1.72 -26.97
N TYR A 66 -0.33 -2.77 -26.85
CA TYR A 66 0.42 -3.34 -27.96
C TYR A 66 -0.48 -3.72 -29.14
N GLU A 67 -1.63 -4.34 -28.92
CA GLU A 67 -2.52 -4.75 -30.01
C GLU A 67 -3.22 -3.55 -30.67
N THR A 68 -3.68 -2.60 -29.88
CA THR A 68 -4.29 -1.36 -30.41
C THR A 68 -3.28 -0.55 -31.19
N TRP A 69 -2.08 -0.35 -30.66
CA TRP A 69 -0.95 0.28 -31.33
C TRP A 69 -0.55 -0.47 -32.61
N LEU A 70 -0.42 -1.80 -32.53
CA LEU A 70 -0.09 -2.63 -33.69
C LEU A 70 -1.14 -2.47 -34.79
N ASN A 71 -2.44 -2.44 -34.43
CA ASN A 71 -3.52 -2.19 -35.39
C ASN A 71 -3.43 -0.80 -36.05
N THR A 72 -2.88 0.22 -35.39
CA THR A 72 -2.64 1.54 -36.01
C THR A 72 -1.58 1.52 -37.10
N ILE A 73 -0.61 0.59 -37.00
CA ILE A 73 0.47 0.46 -37.99
C ILE A 73 0.25 -0.70 -38.98
N LYS A 74 -0.74 -1.57 -38.72
CA LYS A 74 -1.16 -2.71 -39.58
C LYS A 74 -1.77 -2.31 -40.94
N GLY A 75 -1.75 -1.04 -41.33
CA GLY A 75 -1.98 -0.66 -42.74
C GLY A 75 -0.90 -1.18 -43.72
N ALA A 76 0.10 -1.90 -43.21
CA ALA A 76 1.34 -2.29 -43.86
C ALA A 76 1.54 -3.82 -43.94
N ASP A 77 0.49 -4.58 -44.24
CA ASP A 77 0.59 -6.05 -44.35
C ASP A 77 1.74 -6.47 -45.30
N GLY A 78 2.79 -7.07 -44.73
CA GLY A 78 3.92 -7.67 -45.44
C GLY A 78 5.16 -6.78 -45.66
N VAL A 79 5.19 -5.55 -45.14
CA VAL A 79 6.35 -4.63 -45.28
C VAL A 79 7.03 -4.42 -43.93
N GLY A 80 8.32 -4.74 -43.84
CA GLY A 80 9.13 -4.57 -42.61
C GLY A 80 9.34 -3.10 -42.22
N ILE A 81 9.82 -2.85 -40.99
CA ILE A 81 10.13 -1.50 -40.52
C ILE A 81 11.59 -1.15 -40.79
N LYS A 82 11.83 -0.06 -41.52
CA LYS A 82 13.17 0.40 -41.91
C LYS A 82 13.79 1.35 -40.90
N SER A 83 13.02 2.31 -40.40
CA SER A 83 13.50 3.29 -39.42
C SER A 83 12.36 3.92 -38.62
N VAL A 84 12.71 4.40 -37.43
CA VAL A 84 11.83 5.15 -36.53
C VAL A 84 12.56 6.43 -36.17
N GLU A 85 11.92 7.57 -36.41
CA GLU A 85 12.43 8.89 -36.04
C GLU A 85 11.44 9.54 -35.07
N VAL A 86 11.96 10.18 -34.02
CA VAL A 86 11.15 10.85 -33.00
C VAL A 86 11.63 12.29 -32.88
N ASP A 87 10.73 13.24 -33.08
CA ASP A 87 10.99 14.67 -32.93
C ASP A 87 9.92 15.36 -32.06
N ASP A 88 9.95 16.70 -32.04
CA ASP A 88 9.00 17.48 -31.26
C ASP A 88 7.56 17.38 -31.79
N ASP A 89 7.40 17.07 -33.08
CA ASP A 89 6.14 17.05 -33.83
C ASP A 89 5.51 15.65 -33.91
N GLY A 90 6.26 14.57 -33.64
CA GLY A 90 5.69 13.22 -33.68
C GLY A 90 6.70 12.08 -33.63
N MET A 91 6.16 10.86 -33.74
CA MET A 91 6.93 9.68 -34.14
C MET A 91 6.63 9.37 -35.61
N ILE A 92 7.69 9.22 -36.41
CA ILE A 92 7.64 8.90 -37.83
C ILE A 92 8.18 7.47 -38.01
N ILE A 93 7.38 6.61 -38.61
CA ILE A 93 7.77 5.24 -38.97
C ILE A 93 7.95 5.16 -40.49
N THR A 94 9.14 4.74 -40.93
CA THR A 94 9.42 4.45 -42.34
C THR A 94 9.51 2.95 -42.55
N LEU A 95 8.76 2.45 -43.52
CA LEU A 95 8.72 1.03 -43.91
C LEU A 95 9.81 0.69 -44.92
N THR A 96 10.10 -0.60 -45.11
CA THR A 96 11.15 -1.09 -46.01
C THR A 96 10.90 -0.77 -47.49
N ASP A 97 9.65 -0.60 -47.90
CA ASP A 97 9.25 -0.13 -49.23
C ASP A 97 9.37 1.40 -49.42
N GLY A 98 9.73 2.13 -48.37
CA GLY A 98 9.84 3.60 -48.36
C GLY A 98 8.56 4.34 -48.01
N THR A 99 7.47 3.63 -47.71
CA THR A 99 6.23 4.24 -47.19
C THR A 99 6.49 4.87 -45.83
N VAL A 100 6.07 6.12 -45.67
CA VAL A 100 6.10 6.83 -44.38
C VAL A 100 4.70 6.80 -43.80
N LEU A 101 4.54 6.16 -42.64
CA LEU A 101 3.26 6.15 -41.94
C LEU A 101 2.98 7.56 -41.38
N PRO A 102 1.71 8.03 -41.41
CA PRO A 102 1.35 9.30 -40.80
C PRO A 102 1.75 9.30 -39.32
N ALA A 103 2.15 10.47 -38.81
CA ALA A 103 2.49 10.64 -37.40
C ALA A 103 1.35 10.06 -36.55
N ILE A 104 1.67 9.09 -35.70
CA ILE A 104 0.68 8.51 -34.78
C ILE A 104 0.27 9.64 -33.84
N GLU A 105 -0.92 10.21 -34.04
CA GLU A 105 -1.49 11.16 -33.11
C GLU A 105 -1.66 10.45 -31.77
N LEU A 106 -0.90 10.91 -30.79
CA LEU A 106 -0.96 10.39 -29.43
C LEU A 106 -2.41 10.54 -28.94
N PRO A 107 -3.04 9.48 -28.40
CA PRO A 107 -4.38 9.60 -27.87
C PRO A 107 -4.39 10.73 -26.84
N THR A 108 -5.33 11.66 -26.98
CA THR A 108 -5.60 12.72 -26.02
C THR A 108 -6.26 12.12 -24.77
N GLY A 109 -5.59 11.16 -24.13
CA GLY A 109 -5.90 10.73 -22.78
C GLY A 109 -5.41 11.80 -21.83
N GLU A 110 -6.25 12.23 -20.89
CA GLU A 110 -5.85 13.19 -19.87
C GLU A 110 -4.55 12.75 -19.18
N PRO A 111 -3.67 13.71 -18.81
CA PRO A 111 -2.43 13.38 -18.14
C PRO A 111 -2.69 12.55 -16.88
N ILE A 112 -1.87 11.52 -16.67
CA ILE A 112 -1.73 10.84 -15.38
C ILE A 112 -1.66 11.93 -14.31
N GLU A 113 -2.49 11.81 -13.26
CA GLU A 113 -2.62 12.80 -12.19
C GLU A 113 -1.24 13.32 -11.77
N LYS A 114 -1.08 14.66 -11.71
CA LYS A 114 0.24 15.28 -11.51
C LYS A 114 0.86 14.78 -10.20
N GLY A 115 1.96 14.04 -10.32
CA GLY A 115 2.69 13.48 -9.18
C GLY A 115 2.39 12.01 -8.89
N ALA A 116 1.50 11.36 -9.65
CA ALA A 116 1.27 9.92 -9.53
C ALA A 116 2.46 9.09 -10.04
N THR A 117 2.69 7.97 -9.37
CA THR A 117 3.68 6.93 -9.70
C THR A 117 3.34 6.32 -11.05
N ARG A 118 4.30 6.36 -11.97
CA ARG A 118 4.07 6.02 -13.38
C ARG A 118 4.13 4.52 -13.65
N ASN A 119 4.87 3.78 -12.83
CA ASN A 119 5.12 2.36 -13.03
C ASN A 119 4.14 1.45 -12.26
N LEU A 120 2.96 1.93 -11.90
CA LEU A 120 1.93 1.09 -11.28
C LEU A 120 1.26 0.18 -12.31
N HIS A 121 1.06 -1.07 -11.94
CA HIS A 121 0.29 -2.05 -12.69
C HIS A 121 -1.17 -2.00 -12.24
N TYR A 122 -2.09 -1.97 -13.20
CA TYR A 122 -3.53 -1.88 -12.97
C TYR A 122 -4.26 -3.04 -13.64
N GLN A 123 -5.32 -3.53 -13.00
CA GLN A 123 -6.21 -4.55 -13.54
C GLN A 123 -7.65 -4.03 -13.51
N ARG A 124 -8.38 -4.19 -14.62
CA ARG A 124 -9.82 -3.85 -14.65
C ARG A 124 -10.58 -4.85 -13.78
N ILE A 125 -11.46 -4.35 -12.92
CA ILE A 125 -12.26 -5.21 -12.04
C ILE A 125 -13.38 -5.85 -12.88
N ALA A 126 -13.51 -7.18 -12.81
CA ALA A 126 -14.47 -7.92 -13.62
C ALA A 126 -15.91 -7.45 -13.35
N GLY A 127 -16.61 -7.04 -14.41
CA GLY A 127 -17.98 -6.55 -14.32
C GLY A 127 -18.13 -5.11 -13.80
N LYS A 128 -17.04 -4.36 -13.61
CA LYS A 128 -17.06 -2.94 -13.21
C LYS A 128 -16.34 -2.04 -14.22
N GLU A 129 -16.72 -0.76 -14.23
CA GLU A 129 -16.02 0.31 -14.94
C GLU A 129 -14.97 0.97 -14.03
N GLU A 130 -14.12 0.14 -13.41
CA GLU A 130 -13.18 0.55 -12.36
C GLU A 130 -11.90 -0.30 -12.43
N TYR A 131 -10.81 0.22 -11.88
CA TYR A 131 -9.52 -0.46 -11.81
C TYR A 131 -9.08 -0.73 -10.37
N ARG A 132 -8.29 -1.79 -10.22
CA ARG A 132 -7.48 -2.04 -9.02
C ARG A 132 -5.99 -1.94 -9.33
N VAL A 133 -5.21 -1.47 -8.36
CA VAL A 133 -3.74 -1.56 -8.42
C VAL A 133 -3.34 -2.99 -8.09
N ILE A 134 -2.49 -3.61 -8.92
CA ILE A 134 -1.98 -4.98 -8.71
C ILE A 134 -0.47 -5.03 -8.52
N GLY A 135 0.18 -3.87 -8.55
CA GLY A 135 1.54 -3.72 -8.04
C GLY A 135 2.36 -2.66 -8.75
N LEU A 136 3.67 -2.81 -8.66
CA LEU A 136 4.66 -1.85 -9.12
C LEU A 136 5.66 -2.55 -10.06
N GLY A 137 6.01 -1.89 -11.15
CA GLY A 137 7.08 -2.32 -12.06
C GLY A 137 8.46 -2.26 -11.39
N LEU A 138 9.49 -2.76 -12.08
CA LEU A 138 10.87 -2.92 -11.57
C LEU A 138 11.61 -1.62 -11.19
N ALA A 139 10.94 -0.48 -11.15
CA ALA A 139 11.53 0.81 -10.81
C ALA A 139 11.67 0.97 -9.29
N SER A 140 12.77 1.58 -8.85
CA SER A 140 13.10 1.89 -7.47
C SER A 140 12.30 3.08 -6.91
N GLU A 141 11.01 3.21 -7.25
CA GLU A 141 10.17 4.29 -6.74
C GLU A 141 9.89 4.06 -5.25
N GLN A 142 10.36 4.98 -4.40
CA GLN A 142 10.21 4.87 -2.94
C GLN A 142 8.92 5.54 -2.44
N ASP A 143 8.53 6.65 -3.07
CA ASP A 143 7.32 7.39 -2.72
C ASP A 143 6.22 7.10 -3.74
N ILE A 144 5.27 6.27 -3.32
CA ILE A 144 4.17 5.82 -4.16
C ILE A 144 3.00 6.78 -4.04
N VAL A 145 2.53 7.28 -5.17
CA VAL A 145 1.32 8.10 -5.27
C VAL A 145 0.39 7.41 -6.26
N ILE A 146 -0.69 6.80 -5.75
CA ILE A 146 -1.66 6.11 -6.58
C ILE A 146 -2.57 7.16 -7.23
N SER A 147 -2.74 7.07 -8.55
CA SER A 147 -3.64 7.94 -9.31
C SER A 147 -5.09 7.60 -9.00
N SER A 148 -5.94 8.62 -8.82
CA SER A 148 -7.39 8.45 -8.62
C SER A 148 -8.09 7.81 -9.83
N THR A 149 -7.48 7.91 -11.01
CA THR A 149 -7.99 7.31 -12.25
C THR A 149 -6.90 6.61 -13.04
N TYR A 150 -7.31 5.62 -13.83
CA TYR A 150 -6.51 4.95 -14.84
C TYR A 150 -7.38 4.75 -16.09
N ASN A 151 -6.92 5.18 -17.26
CA ASN A 151 -7.72 5.16 -18.50
C ASN A 151 -9.04 5.94 -18.45
N GLY A 152 -9.10 7.00 -17.64
CA GLY A 152 -10.34 7.77 -17.44
C GLY A 152 -11.40 7.04 -16.61
N LEU A 153 -11.07 5.88 -16.03
CA LEU A 153 -11.91 5.16 -15.09
C LEU A 153 -11.32 5.25 -13.68
N PRO A 154 -12.14 5.23 -12.61
CA PRO A 154 -11.66 5.35 -11.24
C PRO A 154 -10.82 4.13 -10.82
N VAL A 155 -9.82 4.38 -9.97
CA VAL A 155 -9.07 3.36 -9.26
C VAL A 155 -9.68 3.21 -7.88
N THR A 156 -10.34 2.08 -7.62
CA THR A 156 -11.19 1.90 -6.43
C THR A 156 -10.63 0.88 -5.43
N GLU A 157 -9.62 0.12 -5.81
CA GLU A 157 -9.08 -0.95 -4.97
C GLU A 157 -7.55 -1.03 -5.08
N ILE A 158 -6.89 -1.35 -3.97
CA ILE A 158 -5.53 -1.92 -3.98
C ILE A 158 -5.71 -3.42 -3.86
N GLY A 159 -5.25 -4.18 -4.84
CA GLY A 159 -5.42 -5.62 -4.90
C GLY A 159 -4.63 -6.36 -3.83
N ASP A 160 -5.03 -7.61 -3.60
CA ASP A 160 -4.26 -8.52 -2.73
C ASP A 160 -2.82 -8.62 -3.24
N TYR A 161 -1.87 -8.60 -2.30
CA TYR A 161 -0.42 -8.70 -2.57
C TYR A 161 0.16 -7.62 -3.50
N ALA A 162 -0.56 -6.53 -3.80
CA ALA A 162 -0.14 -5.56 -4.82
C ALA A 162 1.30 -5.05 -4.61
N PHE A 163 1.68 -4.74 -3.37
CA PHE A 163 3.00 -4.25 -3.02
C PHE A 163 3.75 -5.21 -2.07
N GLU A 164 3.41 -6.50 -2.07
CA GLU A 164 4.10 -7.46 -1.19
C GLU A 164 5.61 -7.44 -1.44
N VAL A 165 6.41 -7.46 -0.36
CA VAL A 165 7.88 -7.41 -0.39
C VAL A 165 8.43 -6.13 -1.07
N GLY A 166 7.67 -5.03 -1.03
CA GLY A 166 8.12 -3.72 -1.49
C GLY A 166 9.21 -3.09 -0.60
N SER A 167 10.35 -3.76 -0.43
CA SER A 167 11.49 -3.38 0.45
C SER A 167 12.31 -2.19 -0.07
N TYR A 168 11.61 -1.21 -0.62
CA TYR A 168 12.13 0.05 -1.12
C TYR A 168 11.06 1.14 -1.07
N ILE A 169 9.79 0.79 -0.84
CA ILE A 169 8.69 1.74 -0.67
C ILE A 169 8.80 2.37 0.72
N THR A 170 8.96 3.69 0.78
CA THR A 170 9.06 4.49 2.00
C THR A 170 7.79 5.25 2.31
N SER A 171 7.01 5.62 1.30
CA SER A 171 5.70 6.25 1.52
C SER A 171 4.67 5.84 0.49
N VAL A 172 3.39 5.82 0.88
CA VAL A 172 2.26 5.54 -0.02
C VAL A 172 1.16 6.57 0.20
N LYS A 173 0.68 7.19 -0.88
CA LYS A 173 -0.49 8.07 -0.89
C LYS A 173 -1.60 7.43 -1.71
N ILE A 174 -2.71 7.13 -1.02
CA ILE A 174 -3.88 6.48 -1.59
C ILE A 174 -4.93 7.57 -1.92
N PRO A 175 -5.48 7.60 -3.15
CA PRO A 175 -6.46 8.62 -3.55
C PRO A 175 -7.85 8.29 -3.01
N ASN A 176 -8.68 9.32 -2.82
CA ASN A 176 -10.03 9.21 -2.26
C ASN A 176 -11.02 8.37 -3.09
N THR A 177 -10.66 7.89 -4.27
CA THR A 177 -11.45 6.93 -5.04
C THR A 177 -11.32 5.50 -4.51
N VAL A 178 -10.25 5.18 -3.77
CA VAL A 178 -9.99 3.84 -3.25
C VAL A 178 -10.85 3.58 -2.02
N THR A 179 -11.61 2.47 -2.04
CA THR A 179 -12.46 2.04 -0.93
C THR A 179 -11.96 0.79 -0.22
N THR A 180 -11.10 0.00 -0.88
CA THR A 180 -10.60 -1.27 -0.35
C THR A 180 -9.08 -1.39 -0.50
N ILE A 181 -8.41 -1.81 0.56
CA ILE A 181 -7.03 -2.29 0.55
C ILE A 181 -7.06 -3.81 0.72
N GLY A 182 -6.50 -4.54 -0.22
CA GLY A 182 -6.53 -6.00 -0.27
C GLY A 182 -5.71 -6.69 0.83
N GLY A 183 -5.92 -7.99 0.97
CA GLY A 183 -5.15 -8.84 1.88
C GLY A 183 -3.68 -8.86 1.50
N ALA A 184 -2.81 -8.73 2.51
CA ALA A 184 -1.36 -8.67 2.33
C ALA A 184 -0.86 -7.60 1.32
N ALA A 185 -1.66 -6.57 1.01
CA ALA A 185 -1.34 -5.58 -0.01
C ALA A 185 0.01 -4.87 0.18
N PHE A 186 0.45 -4.65 1.42
CA PHE A 186 1.74 -4.07 1.77
C PHE A 186 2.56 -4.99 2.69
N ARG A 187 2.26 -6.29 2.69
CA ARG A 187 2.97 -7.25 3.55
C ARG A 187 4.46 -7.25 3.21
N ASP A 188 5.30 -7.29 4.25
CA ASP A 188 6.77 -7.24 4.13
C ASP A 188 7.32 -5.96 3.45
N CYS A 189 6.55 -4.85 3.43
CA CYS A 189 7.08 -3.52 3.11
C CYS A 189 7.90 -2.96 4.28
N VAL A 190 9.07 -3.57 4.53
CA VAL A 190 9.90 -3.31 5.72
C VAL A 190 10.44 -1.89 5.83
N ASP A 191 10.55 -1.16 4.71
CA ASP A 191 11.03 0.21 4.65
C ASP A 191 9.90 1.26 4.61
N LEU A 192 8.63 0.83 4.62
CA LEU A 192 7.48 1.74 4.59
C LEU A 192 7.45 2.55 5.88
N VAL A 193 7.69 3.86 5.78
CA VAL A 193 7.72 4.79 6.93
C VAL A 193 6.36 5.45 7.15
N SER A 194 5.62 5.72 6.08
CA SER A 194 4.33 6.40 6.16
C SER A 194 3.31 5.97 5.12
N VAL A 195 2.03 6.01 5.49
CA VAL A 195 0.92 5.79 4.56
C VAL A 195 -0.14 6.88 4.75
N THR A 196 -0.67 7.41 3.65
CA THR A 196 -1.84 8.29 3.63
C THR A 196 -3.04 7.52 3.09
N ILE A 197 -4.03 7.31 3.94
CA ILE A 197 -5.26 6.56 3.71
C ILE A 197 -6.43 7.57 3.69
N PRO A 198 -7.25 7.62 2.63
CA PRO A 198 -8.42 8.51 2.59
C PRO A 198 -9.56 7.97 3.46
N ASP A 199 -10.50 8.85 3.81
CA ASP A 199 -11.75 8.52 4.52
C ASP A 199 -12.64 7.53 3.75
N SER A 200 -12.51 7.47 2.43
CA SER A 200 -13.24 6.54 1.58
C SER A 200 -12.84 5.08 1.73
N VAL A 201 -11.69 4.76 2.34
CA VAL A 201 -11.30 3.38 2.63
C VAL A 201 -12.14 2.85 3.79
N THR A 202 -12.99 1.86 3.48
CA THR A 202 -13.87 1.21 4.45
C THR A 202 -13.41 -0.20 4.82
N THR A 203 -12.52 -0.81 4.03
CA THR A 203 -12.08 -2.20 4.23
C THR A 203 -10.58 -2.35 4.02
N ILE A 204 -9.92 -2.99 4.98
CA ILE A 204 -8.49 -3.33 4.90
C ILE A 204 -8.34 -4.83 5.18
N GLY A 205 -7.90 -5.56 4.16
CA GLY A 205 -7.83 -7.01 4.14
C GLY A 205 -6.80 -7.60 5.11
N SER A 206 -6.96 -8.89 5.40
CA SER A 206 -6.10 -9.62 6.35
C SER A 206 -4.62 -9.43 6.05
N SER A 207 -3.82 -9.13 7.08
CA SER A 207 -2.36 -8.98 6.98
C SER A 207 -1.88 -7.88 6.02
N ALA A 208 -2.74 -6.93 5.62
CA ALA A 208 -2.38 -5.87 4.67
C ALA A 208 -1.09 -5.13 5.02
N PHE A 209 -0.80 -4.90 6.32
CA PHE A 209 0.40 -4.20 6.80
C PHE A 209 1.28 -5.10 7.68
N ASN A 210 1.20 -6.42 7.50
CA ASN A 210 2.04 -7.35 8.24
C ASN A 210 3.52 -7.12 7.92
N ASN A 211 4.37 -7.08 8.96
CA ASN A 211 5.81 -6.88 8.86
C ASN A 211 6.26 -5.54 8.25
N CYS A 212 5.40 -4.51 8.27
CA CYS A 212 5.78 -3.12 7.98
C CYS A 212 6.50 -2.49 9.18
N TYR A 213 7.68 -2.99 9.56
CA TYR A 213 8.33 -2.64 10.83
C TYR A 213 8.82 -1.19 10.93
N SER A 214 9.04 -0.51 9.80
CA SER A 214 9.45 0.90 9.78
C SER A 214 8.26 1.87 9.81
N LEU A 215 7.02 1.36 9.75
CA LEU A 215 5.82 2.19 9.65
C LEU A 215 5.60 2.90 10.96
N THR A 216 5.83 4.21 10.95
CA THR A 216 5.76 5.07 12.14
C THR A 216 4.65 6.10 12.04
N ASN A 217 4.16 6.40 10.82
CA ASN A 217 3.14 7.43 10.61
C ASN A 217 2.00 6.93 9.72
N VAL A 218 0.80 6.85 10.29
CA VAL A 218 -0.43 6.57 9.55
C VAL A 218 -1.25 7.84 9.50
N TYR A 219 -1.43 8.39 8.29
CA TYR A 219 -2.26 9.55 8.04
C TYR A 219 -3.61 9.08 7.49
N TYR A 220 -4.66 9.17 8.30
CA TYR A 220 -6.03 8.90 7.87
C TYR A 220 -6.76 10.23 7.64
N MET A 221 -7.32 10.42 6.44
CA MET A 221 -7.96 11.69 6.03
C MET A 221 -9.45 11.78 6.40
N GLY A 222 -9.94 10.87 7.23
CA GLY A 222 -11.24 10.95 7.89
C GLY A 222 -11.11 11.41 9.33
N ASP A 223 -12.25 11.56 9.99
CA ASP A 223 -12.31 11.77 11.43
C ASP A 223 -12.33 10.43 12.20
N TYR A 224 -12.58 10.50 13.51
CA TYR A 224 -12.59 9.30 14.35
C TYR A 224 -13.79 8.39 14.03
N ALA A 225 -14.92 8.95 13.58
CA ALA A 225 -16.11 8.18 13.25
C ALA A 225 -15.88 7.39 11.96
N ASP A 226 -15.20 7.99 10.99
CA ASP A 226 -14.80 7.29 9.76
C ASP A 226 -13.80 6.17 10.06
N TRP A 227 -12.76 6.44 10.87
CA TRP A 227 -11.76 5.43 11.26
C TRP A 227 -12.39 4.22 11.97
N TRP A 228 -13.39 4.50 12.81
CA TRP A 228 -14.15 3.49 13.53
C TRP A 228 -14.97 2.58 12.62
N GLU A 229 -15.36 3.04 11.44
CA GLU A 229 -16.10 2.25 10.46
C GLU A 229 -15.22 1.38 9.57
N VAL A 230 -13.89 1.52 9.65
CA VAL A 230 -12.96 0.68 8.88
C VAL A 230 -13.01 -0.77 9.36
N GLU A 231 -13.31 -1.68 8.43
CA GLU A 231 -13.28 -3.12 8.67
C GLU A 231 -11.87 -3.68 8.46
N PHE A 232 -11.20 -4.05 9.56
CA PHE A 232 -9.89 -4.70 9.53
C PHE A 232 -10.02 -6.22 9.49
N GLY A 233 -9.38 -6.87 8.51
CA GLY A 233 -9.30 -8.33 8.37
C GLY A 233 -8.46 -9.06 9.43
N GLY A 234 -8.20 -8.44 10.58
CA GLY A 234 -7.38 -8.94 11.68
C GLY A 234 -6.35 -7.91 12.18
N THR A 235 -5.63 -8.24 13.26
CA THR A 235 -4.66 -7.35 13.92
C THR A 235 -3.64 -6.74 12.93
N ASN A 236 -3.00 -7.58 12.12
CA ASN A 236 -1.97 -7.15 11.15
C ASN A 236 -2.54 -6.51 9.87
N ALA A 237 -3.87 -6.39 9.76
CA ALA A 237 -4.49 -5.56 8.74
C ALA A 237 -4.48 -4.09 9.16
N ASN A 238 -4.49 -3.79 10.47
CA ASN A 238 -4.43 -2.41 10.92
C ASN A 238 -3.01 -1.86 10.72
N PRO A 239 -2.80 -0.77 9.97
CA PRO A 239 -1.46 -0.19 9.77
C PRO A 239 -0.81 0.31 11.07
N LEU A 240 -1.58 0.44 12.16
CA LEU A 240 -1.07 0.77 13.48
C LEU A 240 -0.38 -0.40 14.19
N SER A 241 -0.59 -1.65 13.77
CA SER A 241 -0.22 -2.86 14.53
C SER A 241 1.26 -3.00 14.87
N ASN A 242 2.15 -2.27 14.20
CA ASN A 242 3.60 -2.27 14.47
C ASN A 242 4.07 -1.08 15.34
N GLY A 243 3.17 -0.38 16.04
CA GLY A 243 3.55 0.75 16.88
C GLY A 243 3.56 2.10 16.16
N ALA A 244 2.67 2.30 15.19
CA ALA A 244 2.64 3.56 14.43
C ALA A 244 1.82 4.65 15.14
N ASP A 245 2.19 5.91 14.90
CA ASP A 245 1.38 7.07 15.29
C ASP A 245 0.20 7.23 14.32
N LEU A 246 -1.01 7.44 14.86
CA LEU A 246 -2.19 7.79 14.09
C LEU A 246 -2.33 9.30 13.96
N TYR A 247 -2.57 9.78 12.74
CA TYR A 247 -2.91 11.17 12.43
C TYR A 247 -4.28 11.20 11.75
N LEU A 248 -5.28 11.75 12.43
CA LEU A 248 -6.61 12.00 11.84
C LEU A 248 -6.61 13.41 11.27
N ASN A 249 -6.88 13.57 9.98
CA ASN A 249 -6.85 14.86 9.30
C ASN A 249 -5.55 15.67 9.59
N ASN A 250 -4.41 14.99 9.56
CA ASN A 250 -3.06 15.51 9.86
C ASN A 250 -2.86 15.99 11.32
N GLN A 251 -3.77 15.68 12.24
CA GLN A 251 -3.61 15.93 13.66
C GLN A 251 -3.27 14.64 14.38
N LYS A 252 -2.18 14.63 15.15
CA LYS A 252 -1.74 13.45 15.91
C LYS A 252 -2.79 13.07 16.94
N PHE A 253 -3.29 11.84 16.86
CA PHE A 253 -4.31 11.29 17.74
C PHE A 253 -3.68 10.83 19.05
N THR A 254 -3.90 11.57 20.14
CA THR A 254 -3.20 11.35 21.43
C THR A 254 -4.14 11.07 22.59
N ASN A 255 -5.06 11.99 22.85
CA ASN A 255 -6.05 11.85 23.91
C ASN A 255 -7.42 11.78 23.26
N TRP A 256 -8.20 10.77 23.61
CA TRP A 256 -9.50 10.59 23.02
C TRP A 256 -10.60 10.44 24.05
N VAL A 257 -11.68 11.18 23.81
CA VAL A 257 -12.96 11.02 24.50
C VAL A 257 -13.87 10.33 23.51
N ILE A 258 -14.21 9.07 23.79
CA ILE A 258 -15.19 8.36 22.98
C ILE A 258 -16.51 9.13 23.09
N PRO A 259 -17.18 9.47 21.98
CA PRO A 259 -18.45 10.20 22.04
C PRO A 259 -19.54 9.42 22.75
N ASP A 260 -20.47 10.15 23.38
CA ASP A 260 -21.67 9.56 23.94
C ASP A 260 -22.51 8.88 22.85
N GLY A 261 -23.08 7.71 23.20
CA GLY A 261 -23.90 6.90 22.30
C GLY A 261 -23.12 5.80 21.57
N VAL A 262 -21.80 5.76 21.71
CA VAL A 262 -20.98 4.64 21.24
C VAL A 262 -21.16 3.45 22.17
N GLU A 263 -21.78 2.37 21.69
CA GLU A 263 -22.06 1.17 22.51
C GLU A 263 -20.95 0.11 22.46
N VAL A 264 -20.20 0.05 21.35
CA VAL A 264 -19.24 -1.04 21.09
C VAL A 264 -17.94 -0.48 20.55
N ILE A 265 -16.85 -0.62 21.30
CA ILE A 265 -15.49 -0.43 20.78
C ILE A 265 -15.14 -1.64 19.90
N LYS A 266 -14.92 -1.41 18.60
CA LYS A 266 -14.74 -2.50 17.63
C LYS A 266 -13.39 -3.22 17.77
N ASP A 267 -13.36 -4.45 17.27
CA ASP A 267 -12.15 -5.26 17.20
C ASP A 267 -11.04 -4.53 16.42
N TYR A 268 -9.80 -4.65 16.92
CA TYR A 268 -8.58 -4.10 16.32
C TYR A 268 -8.54 -2.58 16.11
N ALA A 269 -9.54 -1.81 16.57
CA ALA A 269 -9.73 -0.40 16.18
C ALA A 269 -8.48 0.48 16.39
N PHE A 270 -7.74 0.27 17.48
CA PHE A 270 -6.52 1.01 17.80
C PHE A 270 -5.34 0.10 18.14
N THR A 271 -5.33 -1.16 17.67
CA THR A 271 -4.21 -2.06 17.96
C THR A 271 -2.87 -1.47 17.50
N GLY A 272 -1.87 -1.48 18.37
CA GLY A 272 -0.54 -0.94 18.15
C GLY A 272 -0.46 0.58 18.08
N CYS A 273 -1.54 1.31 18.43
CA CYS A 273 -1.55 2.78 18.32
C CYS A 273 -0.55 3.41 19.31
N ALA A 274 0.63 3.77 18.83
CA ALA A 274 1.69 4.36 19.65
C ALA A 274 1.38 5.81 20.02
N SER A 275 0.52 6.50 19.27
CA SER A 275 0.19 7.88 19.58
C SER A 275 -0.81 8.02 20.72
N LEU A 276 -1.64 7.01 21.00
CA LEU A 276 -2.70 7.04 22.02
C LEU A 276 -2.10 6.99 23.43
N THR A 277 -2.24 8.07 24.18
CA THR A 277 -1.73 8.22 25.55
C THR A 277 -2.82 8.15 26.61
N SER A 278 -4.06 8.50 26.26
CA SER A 278 -5.20 8.38 27.17
C SER A 278 -6.52 8.20 26.43
N ILE A 279 -7.45 7.49 27.08
CA ILE A 279 -8.80 7.29 26.59
C ILE A 279 -9.83 7.50 27.70
N THR A 280 -10.91 8.20 27.38
CA THR A 280 -12.10 8.31 28.23
C THR A 280 -13.22 7.49 27.60
N ILE A 281 -13.69 6.48 28.32
CA ILE A 281 -14.76 5.57 27.90
C ILE A 281 -16.05 6.01 28.61
N PRO A 282 -17.10 6.46 27.89
CA PRO A 282 -18.35 6.90 28.49
C PRO A 282 -19.24 5.72 28.90
N ASP A 283 -20.20 5.98 29.79
CA ASP A 283 -21.20 5.01 30.29
C ASP A 283 -22.12 4.42 29.20
N SER A 284 -22.03 4.91 27.96
CA SER A 284 -22.73 4.31 26.82
C SER A 284 -22.04 3.04 26.30
N VAL A 285 -20.73 2.86 26.56
CA VAL A 285 -19.99 1.69 26.08
C VAL A 285 -20.36 0.46 26.88
N THR A 286 -20.78 -0.60 26.20
CA THR A 286 -21.14 -1.89 26.79
C THR A 286 -20.17 -3.01 26.44
N THR A 287 -19.45 -2.88 25.32
CA THR A 287 -18.54 -3.91 24.79
C THR A 287 -17.22 -3.31 24.34
N ILE A 288 -16.12 -3.97 24.70
CA ILE A 288 -14.77 -3.67 24.20
C ILE A 288 -14.27 -4.87 23.38
N GLY A 289 -14.00 -4.62 22.10
CA GLY A 289 -13.67 -5.62 21.10
C GLY A 289 -12.29 -6.24 21.23
N ARG A 290 -12.09 -7.33 20.48
CA ARG A 290 -10.86 -8.13 20.47
C ARG A 290 -9.70 -7.26 20.03
N ASP A 291 -8.59 -7.31 20.77
CA ASP A 291 -7.37 -6.55 20.47
C ASP A 291 -7.58 -5.02 20.28
N ALA A 292 -8.71 -4.46 20.74
CA ALA A 292 -9.11 -3.08 20.44
C ALA A 292 -8.04 -2.03 20.78
N PHE A 293 -7.32 -2.22 21.88
CA PHE A 293 -6.17 -1.43 22.33
C PHE A 293 -4.95 -2.30 22.64
N ALA A 294 -4.84 -3.47 21.98
CA ALA A 294 -3.66 -4.31 22.12
C ALA A 294 -2.41 -3.56 21.65
N ASP A 295 -1.30 -3.64 22.39
CA ASP A 295 0.00 -3.04 22.08
C ASP A 295 -0.03 -1.50 21.93
N CYS A 296 -1.04 -0.83 22.53
CA CYS A 296 -1.06 0.62 22.75
C CYS A 296 -0.06 1.02 23.84
N ASP A 297 1.22 0.96 23.51
CA ASP A 297 2.33 1.03 24.45
C ASP A 297 2.43 2.35 25.25
N ASN A 298 1.80 3.43 24.80
CA ASN A 298 1.77 4.70 25.52
C ASN A 298 0.48 4.90 26.35
N LEU A 299 -0.49 3.97 26.25
CA LEU A 299 -1.66 3.92 27.12
C LEU A 299 -1.31 3.18 28.41
N ILE A 300 -0.86 3.93 29.41
CA ILE A 300 -0.37 3.37 30.69
C ILE A 300 -1.49 3.04 31.68
N SER A 301 -2.64 3.69 31.55
CA SER A 301 -3.81 3.42 32.39
C SER A 301 -5.12 3.64 31.65
N VAL A 302 -6.14 2.90 32.05
CA VAL A 302 -7.50 3.04 31.53
C VAL A 302 -8.52 2.86 32.64
N THR A 303 -9.58 3.66 32.60
CA THR A 303 -10.76 3.50 33.44
C THR A 303 -11.89 2.87 32.64
N ILE A 304 -12.47 1.81 33.18
CA ILE A 304 -13.57 1.05 32.60
C ILE A 304 -14.86 1.39 33.36
N PRO A 305 -15.84 2.02 32.70
CA PRO A 305 -17.10 2.35 33.34
C PRO A 305 -17.91 1.07 33.64
N ASN A 306 -18.85 1.19 34.57
CA ASN A 306 -19.69 0.06 35.00
C ASN A 306 -20.65 -0.43 33.92
N SER A 307 -20.87 0.35 32.86
CA SER A 307 -21.67 -0.01 31.70
C SER A 307 -21.02 -1.11 30.87
N VAL A 308 -19.70 -1.29 30.94
CA VAL A 308 -18.97 -2.30 30.18
C VAL A 308 -19.25 -3.68 30.78
N THR A 309 -19.93 -4.53 30.00
CA THR A 309 -20.29 -5.89 30.41
C THR A 309 -19.46 -6.97 29.72
N LEU A 310 -18.81 -6.64 28.60
CA LEU A 310 -17.97 -7.54 27.83
C LEU A 310 -16.63 -6.90 27.47
N ILE A 311 -15.54 -7.56 27.83
CA ILE A 311 -14.18 -7.26 27.37
C ILE A 311 -13.67 -8.49 26.62
N ALA A 312 -13.52 -8.36 25.31
CA ALA A 312 -13.10 -9.43 24.43
C ALA A 312 -11.59 -9.76 24.59
N PRO A 313 -11.11 -10.90 24.04
CA PRO A 313 -9.73 -11.33 24.25
C PRO A 313 -8.72 -10.27 23.82
N CYS A 314 -7.67 -10.11 24.62
CA CYS A 314 -6.57 -9.17 24.37
C CYS A 314 -6.96 -7.71 24.09
N ALA A 315 -8.18 -7.27 24.43
CA ALA A 315 -8.61 -5.88 24.27
C ALA A 315 -7.59 -4.84 24.79
N PHE A 316 -6.83 -5.21 25.83
CA PHE A 316 -5.77 -4.41 26.45
C PHE A 316 -4.46 -5.21 26.64
N CYS A 317 -4.13 -6.14 25.73
CA CYS A 317 -2.81 -6.77 25.74
C CYS A 317 -1.71 -5.73 25.44
N GLY A 318 -0.49 -5.99 25.88
CA GLY A 318 0.63 -5.05 25.72
C GLY A 318 1.50 -5.01 26.97
N GLU A 319 2.75 -4.62 26.82
CA GLU A 319 3.75 -4.74 27.88
C GLU A 319 3.77 -3.56 28.86
N LYS A 320 3.20 -2.40 28.46
CA LYS A 320 3.34 -1.14 29.19
C LYS A 320 2.10 -0.66 29.94
N LEU A 321 0.96 -1.36 29.81
CA LEU A 321 -0.23 -1.01 30.56
C LEU A 321 -0.01 -1.32 32.06
N GLU A 322 0.01 -0.28 32.88
CA GLU A 322 0.30 -0.37 34.32
C GLU A 322 -0.95 -0.40 35.20
N SER A 323 -2.12 0.01 34.70
CA SER A 323 -3.35 -0.02 35.49
C SER A 323 -4.63 -0.10 34.66
N VAL A 324 -5.55 -0.96 35.08
CA VAL A 324 -6.95 -0.96 34.63
C VAL A 324 -7.81 -0.72 35.86
N ILE A 325 -8.54 0.39 35.87
CA ILE A 325 -9.41 0.80 36.97
C ILE A 325 -10.85 0.55 36.55
N PHE A 326 -11.66 -0.04 37.42
CA PHE A 326 -13.10 -0.19 37.20
C PHE A 326 -13.85 0.78 38.10
N ASP A 327 -14.76 1.57 37.54
CA ASP A 327 -15.45 2.64 38.29
C ASP A 327 -16.44 2.13 39.35
N ASP A 328 -16.85 0.86 39.27
CA ASP A 328 -17.67 0.20 40.29
C ASP A 328 -17.22 -1.24 40.53
N THR A 329 -17.00 -1.58 41.80
CA THR A 329 -16.64 -2.93 42.24
C THR A 329 -17.83 -3.88 42.35
N SER A 330 -19.05 -3.46 42.00
CA SER A 330 -20.25 -4.29 42.14
C SER A 330 -20.60 -5.14 40.90
N THR A 331 -19.98 -4.82 39.76
CA THR A 331 -20.30 -5.37 38.42
C THR A 331 -19.55 -6.67 38.12
N TRP A 332 -20.17 -7.52 37.29
CA TRP A 332 -19.51 -8.72 36.75
C TRP A 332 -19.00 -8.45 35.34
N TYR A 333 -17.74 -8.80 35.08
CA TYR A 333 -17.09 -8.63 33.78
C TYR A 333 -16.83 -10.00 33.14
N CYS A 334 -17.27 -10.18 31.90
CA CYS A 334 -16.85 -11.30 31.08
C CYS A 334 -15.52 -10.95 30.39
N VAL A 335 -14.44 -11.62 30.77
CA VAL A 335 -13.15 -11.56 30.09
C VAL A 335 -12.92 -12.87 29.37
N SER A 336 -12.80 -12.79 28.06
CA SER A 336 -12.62 -13.95 27.19
C SER A 336 -11.13 -14.31 27.13
N TYR A 337 -10.74 -15.54 27.48
CA TYR A 337 -9.34 -15.96 27.48
C TYR A 337 -9.00 -16.64 26.16
N TYR A 338 -7.96 -16.15 25.48
CA TYR A 338 -7.39 -16.86 24.35
C TYR A 338 -6.11 -17.58 24.80
N ALA A 339 -6.13 -18.91 24.79
CA ALA A 339 -4.97 -19.74 25.11
C ALA A 339 -3.90 -19.56 24.02
N GLY A 340 -2.96 -18.64 24.23
CA GLY A 340 -1.84 -18.41 23.31
C GLY A 340 -1.22 -17.01 23.35
N PHE A 341 -1.91 -16.00 23.89
CA PHE A 341 -1.44 -14.60 23.88
C PHE A 341 -1.72 -13.82 25.18
N GLY A 342 -2.17 -14.50 26.24
CA GLY A 342 -2.45 -13.82 27.51
C GLY A 342 -1.18 -13.17 28.08
N ASN A 343 -1.20 -11.86 28.31
CA ASN A 343 -0.20 -11.19 29.13
C ASN A 343 -0.38 -11.68 30.60
N PRO A 344 0.55 -12.48 31.17
CA PRO A 344 0.47 -12.94 32.56
C PRO A 344 0.70 -11.81 33.58
N ASN A 345 1.01 -10.59 33.13
CA ASN A 345 1.32 -9.43 33.96
C ASN A 345 0.20 -8.38 33.92
N TRP A 346 -1.07 -8.78 34.08
CA TRP A 346 -2.07 -7.82 34.56
C TRP A 346 -1.53 -7.19 35.86
N PRO A 347 -1.51 -5.85 35.96
CA PRO A 347 -0.65 -5.16 36.91
C PRO A 347 -1.10 -5.38 38.36
N ASN A 348 -0.44 -6.33 39.00
CA ASN A 348 -0.22 -6.30 40.43
C ASN A 348 0.87 -5.25 40.72
N LYS A 349 0.52 -3.95 40.83
CA LYS A 349 1.28 -2.94 41.62
C LYS A 349 0.54 -1.62 41.90
N THR A 350 0.02 -1.55 43.12
CA THR A 350 -0.09 -0.43 44.07
C THR A 350 -0.84 0.86 43.69
N GLY A 351 -2.01 1.09 44.33
CA GLY A 351 -2.44 2.46 44.67
C GLY A 351 -3.94 2.74 44.85
N GLY A 352 -4.81 1.97 44.20
CA GLY A 352 -6.26 1.86 44.46
C GLY A 352 -6.59 0.40 44.74
N THR A 353 -7.80 0.06 45.19
CA THR A 353 -8.22 -1.31 45.55
C THR A 353 -7.76 -2.33 44.50
N GLN A 354 -6.62 -2.98 44.74
CA GLN A 354 -6.00 -3.95 43.85
C GLN A 354 -6.80 -5.24 43.96
N VAL A 355 -7.47 -5.65 42.90
CA VAL A 355 -7.94 -7.03 42.79
C VAL A 355 -6.77 -7.87 42.29
N ASP A 356 -6.25 -8.71 43.17
CA ASP A 356 -5.21 -9.68 42.89
C ASP A 356 -5.76 -10.77 41.96
N VAL A 357 -5.63 -10.54 40.65
CA VAL A 357 -6.07 -11.46 39.58
C VAL A 357 -5.22 -12.74 39.47
N SER A 358 -4.27 -12.95 40.39
CA SER A 358 -3.45 -14.17 40.44
C SER A 358 -3.92 -15.19 41.48
N ASP A 359 -4.84 -14.83 42.39
CA ASP A 359 -5.38 -15.75 43.39
C ASP A 359 -6.69 -16.40 42.91
N SER A 360 -6.57 -17.63 42.40
CA SER A 360 -7.67 -18.50 41.99
C SER A 360 -8.77 -18.74 43.04
N ALA A 361 -8.59 -18.27 44.28
CA ALA A 361 -9.61 -18.29 45.33
C ALA A 361 -10.64 -17.14 45.24
N GLN A 362 -10.35 -16.06 44.51
CA GLN A 362 -11.29 -14.95 44.27
C GLN A 362 -12.08 -15.20 42.97
N MET A 363 -13.01 -16.16 43.05
CA MET A 363 -14.16 -16.42 42.17
C MET A 363 -13.94 -16.44 40.64
N SER A 364 -13.71 -17.65 40.08
CA SER A 364 -14.01 -17.95 38.67
C SER A 364 -15.09 -19.02 38.57
N LYS A 365 -16.19 -18.73 37.85
CA LYS A 365 -17.14 -19.74 37.39
C LYS A 365 -16.91 -19.98 35.90
N LYS A 366 -16.07 -20.97 35.57
CA LYS A 366 -15.92 -21.43 34.19
C LYS A 366 -17.25 -22.05 33.74
N LEU A 367 -17.96 -21.38 32.83
CA LEU A 367 -19.14 -21.98 32.19
C LEU A 367 -18.65 -23.09 31.25
N ALA A 368 -19.24 -24.27 31.37
CA ALA A 368 -18.68 -25.52 30.87
C ALA A 368 -18.61 -25.68 29.33
N ASN A 369 -18.68 -24.61 28.52
CA ASN A 369 -18.60 -24.67 27.06
C ASN A 369 -18.17 -23.36 26.36
N VAL A 370 -17.54 -22.41 27.07
CA VAL A 370 -17.03 -21.18 26.43
C VAL A 370 -15.73 -20.78 27.15
N ASP A 371 -14.68 -20.40 26.41
CA ASP A 371 -13.38 -19.96 26.94
C ASP A 371 -13.43 -18.60 27.67
N ASN A 372 -14.58 -18.28 28.27
CA ASN A 372 -14.87 -17.01 28.93
C ASN A 372 -14.82 -17.17 30.45
N TYR A 373 -14.11 -16.25 31.10
CA TYR A 373 -14.02 -16.13 32.53
C TYR A 373 -14.86 -14.94 32.98
N TRP A 374 -15.65 -15.12 34.04
CA TRP A 374 -16.46 -14.06 34.62
C TRP A 374 -15.85 -13.65 35.96
N TYR A 375 -15.56 -12.36 36.09
CA TYR A 375 -14.95 -11.75 37.27
C TYR A 375 -15.98 -10.87 37.97
N LYS A 376 -16.06 -10.96 39.29
CA LYS A 376 -16.76 -9.98 40.13
C LYS A 376 -15.70 -9.36 41.03
N LEU A 377 -15.69 -8.03 41.12
CA LEU A 377 -14.80 -7.32 42.05
C LEU A 377 -15.26 -7.52 43.51
#